data_AF-A0A183IAC3-F1
#
_entry.id   AF-A0A183IAC3-F1
#
_cell.length_a   1.000
_cell.length_b   1.000
_cell.length_c   1.000
_cell.angle_alpha   90.00
_cell.angle_beta   90.00
_cell.angle_gamma   90.00
#
_symmetry.space_group_name_H-M   'P 1'
#
loop_
_entity.id
_entity.type
_entity.pdbx_description
1 polymer ?
#
loop_
_entity_poly.entity_id
_entity_poly.type
_entity_poly.pdbx_seq_one_letter_code
_entity_poly.pdbx_strand_id
1 'polypeptide(L)' 'MPRTQQEEQSKITRIAIVDADRCKPKNCGQVCKKSCPVVRMGRQCIIVTPTSKIAWISEELCIGCGICVKVCMVHFQLL' A
#
# COMPACT_ATOMS: atom_id res chain seq x y z
N MET A 1 -15.52 29.73 -6.75
CA MET A 1 -14.08 29.46 -6.98
C MET A 1 -13.78 27.99 -6.62
N PRO A 2 -13.98 27.03 -7.55
CA PRO A 2 -13.59 25.65 -7.30
C PRO A 2 -12.07 25.57 -7.42
N ARG A 3 -11.39 25.24 -6.31
CA ARG A 3 -9.97 24.93 -6.30
C ARG A 3 -9.81 23.57 -6.96
N THR A 4 -9.57 23.56 -8.27
CA THR A 4 -9.05 22.41 -8.99
C THR A 4 -7.65 22.15 -8.45
N GLN A 5 -7.54 21.32 -7.42
CA GLN A 5 -6.25 20.80 -6.99
C GLN A 5 -5.88 19.65 -7.92
N GLN A 6 -5.42 20.04 -9.12
CA GLN A 6 -4.48 19.24 -9.88
C GLN A 6 -3.20 19.15 -9.06
N GLU A 7 -2.86 17.96 -8.62
CA GLU A 7 -1.47 17.58 -8.46
C GLU A 7 -1.29 16.28 -9.24
N GLU A 8 -1.07 16.46 -10.54
CA GLU A 8 -0.64 15.42 -11.47
C GLU A 8 0.73 14.93 -11.00
N GLN A 9 0.74 13.87 -10.18
CA GLN A 9 1.97 13.27 -9.71
C GLN A 9 2.63 12.51 -10.87
N SER A 10 3.68 13.13 -11.37
CA SER A 10 4.42 12.77 -12.56
C SER A 10 5.23 11.49 -12.36
N LYS A 11 5.00 10.51 -13.25
CA LYS A 11 5.97 9.55 -13.83
C LYS A 11 7.11 9.07 -12.91
N ILE A 12 6.86 7.98 -12.20
CA ILE A 12 7.38 6.60 -12.39
C ILE A 12 6.57 5.83 -11.34
N THR A 13 5.59 5.04 -11.75
CA THR A 13 4.77 4.23 -10.85
C THR A 13 5.62 3.09 -10.27
N ARG A 14 6.39 3.40 -9.22
CA ARG A 14 7.10 2.40 -8.41
C ARG A 14 6.06 1.70 -7.53
N ILE A 15 5.42 0.71 -8.10
CA ILE A 15 4.36 -0.06 -7.47
C ILE A 15 4.99 -1.19 -6.66
N ALA A 16 4.51 -1.38 -5.43
CA ALA A 16 4.91 -2.51 -4.60
C ALA A 16 3.99 -3.70 -4.91
N ILE A 17 4.56 -4.84 -5.30
CA ILE A 17 3.82 -6.07 -5.57
C ILE A 17 3.81 -6.93 -4.31
N VAL A 18 2.62 -7.42 -3.95
CA VAL A 18 2.43 -8.35 -2.83
C VAL A 18 2.64 -9.77 -3.33
N ASP A 19 3.52 -10.53 -2.70
CA ASP A 19 3.64 -11.96 -2.94
C ASP A 19 2.58 -12.72 -2.10
N ALA A 20 1.73 -13.50 -2.77
CA ALA A 20 0.58 -14.16 -2.15
C ALA A 20 0.95 -15.31 -1.21
N ASP A 21 2.05 -16.02 -1.47
CA ASP A 21 2.54 -17.13 -0.65
C ASP A 21 3.18 -16.63 0.64
N ARG A 22 3.77 -15.44 0.52
CA ARG A 22 4.45 -14.73 1.59
C ARG A 22 3.44 -13.98 2.45
N CYS A 23 2.56 -13.16 1.88
CA CYS A 23 1.66 -12.31 2.66
C CYS A 23 0.78 -13.09 3.66
N LYS A 24 0.97 -12.87 4.97
CA LYS A 24 0.19 -13.51 6.05
C LYS A 24 -0.40 -12.46 6.98
N PRO A 25 -1.55 -11.85 6.62
CA PRO A 25 -2.13 -10.73 7.37
C PRO A 25 -2.62 -11.08 8.77
N LYS A 26 -2.88 -12.37 9.06
CA LYS A 26 -3.11 -12.86 10.43
C LYS A 26 -1.89 -12.66 11.33
N ASN A 27 -0.69 -12.91 10.82
CA ASN A 27 0.52 -12.92 11.63
C ASN A 27 1.23 -11.55 11.64
N CYS A 28 1.07 -10.75 10.58
CA CYS A 28 1.74 -9.45 10.49
C CYS A 28 0.98 -8.28 11.15
N GLY A 29 -0.25 -8.49 11.62
CA GLY A 29 -1.05 -7.44 12.28
C GLY A 29 -1.40 -6.24 11.40
N GLN A 30 -1.35 -6.42 10.07
CA GLN A 30 -1.72 -5.41 9.06
C GLN A 30 -0.87 -4.12 9.14
N VAL A 31 0.40 -4.25 9.51
CA VAL A 31 1.33 -3.11 9.66
C VAL A 31 1.53 -2.31 8.37
N CYS A 32 1.41 -2.93 7.20
CA CYS A 32 1.46 -2.26 5.90
C CYS A 32 0.36 -1.19 5.75
N LYS A 33 -0.89 -1.54 6.10
CA LYS A 33 -2.03 -0.63 6.08
C LYS A 33 -1.87 0.50 7.09
N LYS A 34 -1.40 0.19 8.31
CA LYS A 34 -1.20 1.18 9.39
C LYS A 34 -0.06 2.16 9.11
N SER A 35 0.96 1.74 8.36
CA SER A 35 2.13 2.55 8.05
C SER A 35 1.99 3.33 6.74
N CYS A 36 1.05 2.95 5.86
CA CYS A 36 0.84 3.64 4.61
C CYS A 36 0.37 5.09 4.87
N PRO A 37 1.10 6.11 4.38
CA PRO A 37 0.74 7.51 4.58
C PRO A 37 -0.60 7.84 3.91
N VAL A 38 -0.86 7.26 2.74
CA VAL A 38 -2.13 7.47 1.99
C VAL A 38 -3.32 6.92 2.77
N VAL A 39 -3.16 5.78 3.45
CA VAL A 39 -4.20 5.23 4.34
C VAL A 39 -4.41 6.10 5.57
N ARG A 40 -3.33 6.64 6.17
CA ARG A 40 -3.45 7.60 7.28
C ARG A 40 -4.13 8.90 6.89
N MET A 41 -4.01 9.31 5.62
CA MET A 41 -4.74 10.47 5.08
C MET A 41 -6.22 10.19 4.79
N GLY A 42 -6.71 8.97 5.07
CA GLY A 42 -8.13 8.61 4.91
C GLY A 42 -8.50 8.02 3.55
N ARG A 43 -7.52 7.71 2.69
CA ARG A 43 -7.76 7.06 1.39
C ARG A 43 -7.52 5.55 1.47
N GLN A 44 -8.27 4.76 0.71
CA GLN A 44 -8.17 3.30 0.75
C GLN A 44 -7.07 2.77 -0.20
N CYS A 45 -5.81 3.14 0.04
CA CYS A 45 -4.69 2.66 -0.78
C CYS A 45 -4.36 1.17 -0.53
N ILE A 46 -4.42 0.71 0.72
CA ILE A 46 -4.17 -0.70 1.08
C ILE A 46 -5.39 -1.28 1.81
N ILE A 47 -5.98 -2.32 1.23
CA ILE A 47 -7.11 -3.05 1.78
C ILE A 47 -6.62 -4.42 2.24
N VAL A 48 -6.62 -4.62 3.54
CA VAL A 48 -6.24 -5.88 4.16
C VAL A 48 -7.10 -6.10 5.40
N THR A 49 -7.55 -7.34 5.57
CA THR A 49 -8.28 -7.80 6.74
C THR A 49 -7.56 -9.03 7.32
N PRO A 50 -7.82 -9.43 8.57
CA PRO A 50 -7.17 -10.61 9.14
C PRO A 50 -7.70 -11.93 8.55
N THR A 51 -8.80 -11.87 7.80
CA THR A 51 -9.37 -13.03 7.09
C THR A 51 -8.90 -13.12 5.65
N SER A 52 -8.40 -12.02 5.07
CA SER A 52 -7.82 -12.01 3.72
C SER A 52 -6.62 -12.96 3.64
N LYS A 53 -6.46 -13.61 2.49
CA LYS A 53 -5.22 -14.35 2.17
C LYS A 53 -4.07 -13.40 1.80
N ILE A 54 -4.38 -12.29 1.13
CA ILE A 54 -3.39 -11.33 0.62
C ILE A 54 -3.84 -9.89 0.90
N ALA A 55 -2.89 -8.97 1.00
CA ALA A 55 -3.16 -7.53 1.03
C ALA A 55 -3.40 -7.01 -0.40
N TRP A 56 -4.44 -6.21 -0.57
CA TRP A 56 -4.76 -5.58 -1.85
C TRP A 56 -4.24 -4.14 -1.87
N ILE A 57 -3.56 -3.74 -2.94
CA ILE A 57 -3.04 -2.37 -3.12
C ILE A 57 -3.75 -1.77 -4.34
N SER A 58 -4.28 -0.56 -4.15
CA SER A 58 -4.86 0.25 -5.21
C SER A 58 -3.74 1.07 -5.89
N GLU A 59 -3.46 0.76 -7.15
CA GLU A 59 -2.39 1.39 -7.93
C GLU A 59 -2.66 2.87 -8.21
N GLU A 60 -3.91 3.25 -8.43
CA GLU A 60 -4.38 4.63 -8.63
C GLU A 60 -4.10 5.55 -7.42
N LEU A 61 -4.10 5.00 -6.21
CA LEU A 61 -3.89 5.73 -4.97
C LEU A 61 -2.45 5.60 -4.44
N CYS A 62 -1.68 4.65 -4.97
CA CYS A 62 -0.34 4.36 -4.48
C CYS A 62 0.70 5.34 -5.06
N ILE A 63 1.32 6.12 -4.18
CA ILE A 63 2.36 7.10 -4.55
C ILE A 63 3.77 6.49 -4.65
N GLY A 64 3.92 5.17 -4.45
CA GLY A 64 5.23 4.51 -4.50
C GLY A 64 6.18 4.85 -3.33
N CYS A 65 5.65 5.13 -2.14
CA CYS A 65 6.46 5.51 -0.96
C CYS A 65 7.40 4.42 -0.42
N GLY A 66 7.21 3.14 -0.80
CA GLY A 66 8.07 2.02 -0.38
C GLY A 66 8.02 1.63 1.10
N ILE A 67 7.24 2.34 1.93
CA ILE A 67 7.12 2.08 3.39
C ILE A 67 6.50 0.71 3.66
N CYS A 68 5.51 0.32 2.85
CA CYS A 68 4.86 -0.98 2.98
C CYS A 68 5.85 -2.14 2.84
N VAL A 69 6.84 -2.03 1.97
CA VAL A 69 7.89 -3.06 1.76
C VAL A 69 8.85 -3.11 2.94
N LYS A 70 9.27 -1.94 3.45
CA LYS A 70 10.24 -1.83 4.53
C LYS A 70 9.69 -2.30 5.90
N VAL A 71 8.41 -2.07 6.13
CA VAL A 71 7.73 -2.50 7.37
C VAL A 71 7.24 -3.95 7.27
N CYS A 72 6.97 -4.45 6.06
CA CYS A 72 6.73 -5.87 5.84
C CYS A 72 8.05 -6.66 5.91
N MET A 73 8.47 -6.92 7.16
CA MET A 73 9.69 -7.58 7.59
C MET A 73 10.14 -8.86 6.82
N VAL A 74 9.27 -9.51 6.02
CA VAL A 74 9.64 -10.67 5.18
C VAL A 74 8.87 -10.82 3.83
N HIS A 75 7.85 -10.02 3.52
CA HIS A 75 6.80 -10.43 2.55
C HIS A 75 6.36 -9.39 1.50
N PHE A 76 7.28 -8.53 1.04
CA PHE A 76 7.09 -7.75 -0.20
C PHE A 76 8.42 -7.76 -0.96
N GLN A 77 8.41 -8.21 -2.21
CA GLN A 77 9.57 -8.12 -3.09
C GLN A 77 9.44 -6.81 -3.90
N LEU A 78 10.42 -5.92 -3.80
CA LEU A 78 10.59 -4.84 -4.77
C LEU A 78 11.05 -5.49 -6.07
N LEU A 79 10.24 -5.39 -7.12
CA LEU A 79 10.61 -5.67 -8.51
C LEU A 79 10.66 -4.34 -9.26
#